data_AF-A0A2V2AGN1-F1
#
_entry.id   AF-A0A2V2AGN1-F1
#
_cell.length_a   1.000
_cell.length_b   1.000
_cell.length_c   1.000
_cell.angle_alpha   90.00
_cell.angle_beta   90.00
_cell.angle_gamma   90.00
#
_symmetry.space_group_name_H-M   'P 1'
#
loop_
_entity.id
_entity.type
_entity.pdbx_description
1 polymer ?
#
loop_
_entity_poly.entity_id
_entity_poly.type
_entity_poly.pdbx_seq_one_letter_code
_entity_poly.pdbx_strand_id
1 'polypeptide(L)'
;MSELIETLRATAIRWRAGNQEHRGGVVLVWQGSVYGWKNSLRDAGHERPGVYAVDEAGQVFIAEGDDDDNGAKCWVAADSAST
;
A
#
# COMPACT_ATOMS: atom_id res chain seq x y z
N MET A 1 1.11 11.81 -9.97
CA MET A 1 1.48 10.98 -8.80
C MET A 1 0.74 11.44 -7.53
N SER A 2 0.60 12.74 -7.30
CA SER A 2 -0.23 13.31 -6.22
C SER A 2 -1.69 12.81 -6.21
N GLU A 3 -2.39 12.88 -7.34
CA GLU A 3 -3.81 12.46 -7.44
C GLU A 3 -4.03 10.96 -7.13
N LEU A 4 -3.06 10.12 -7.54
CA LEU A 4 -3.05 8.69 -7.22
C LEU A 4 -2.87 8.47 -5.70
N ILE A 5 -1.91 9.16 -5.09
CA ILE A 5 -1.65 9.06 -3.65
C ILE A 5 -2.88 9.51 -2.85
N GLU A 6 -3.53 10.60 -3.25
CA GLU A 6 -4.77 11.08 -2.62
C GLU A 6 -5.90 10.05 -2.75
N THR A 7 -6.04 9.43 -3.92
CA THR A 7 -7.03 8.36 -4.16
C THR A 7 -6.76 7.14 -3.28
N LEU A 8 -5.49 6.73 -3.14
CA LEU A 8 -5.09 5.61 -2.28
C LEU A 8 -5.37 5.90 -0.80
N ARG A 9 -5.05 7.12 -0.35
CA ARG A 9 -5.36 7.60 1.01
C ARG A 9 -6.87 7.58 1.27
N ALA A 10 -7.67 8.16 0.37
CA ALA A 10 -9.12 8.18 0.50
C ALA A 10 -9.71 6.76 0.54
N THR A 11 -9.19 5.86 -0.29
CA THR A 11 -9.58 4.45 -0.32
C THR A 11 -9.27 3.76 1.02
N ALA A 12 -8.06 3.95 1.56
CA ALA A 12 -7.68 3.39 2.86
C ALA A 12 -8.50 3.96 4.02
N ILE A 13 -8.78 5.27 4.03
CA ILE A 13 -9.64 5.93 5.02
C ILE A 13 -11.04 5.33 4.99
N ARG A 14 -11.63 5.20 3.80
CA ARG A 14 -12.96 4.61 3.62
C ARG A 14 -13.02 3.17 4.14
N TRP A 15 -11.99 2.38 3.86
CA TRP A 15 -11.91 1.01 4.36
C TRP A 15 -11.80 0.97 5.89
N ARG A 16 -10.93 1.78 6.49
CA ARG A 16 -10.76 1.85 7.95
C ARG A 16 -12.04 2.28 8.68
N ALA A 17 -12.82 3.20 8.11
CA ALA A 17 -14.10 3.62 8.67
C ALA A 17 -15.09 2.45 8.85
N GLY A 18 -15.04 1.45 7.95
CA GLY A 18 -15.84 0.23 8.05
C GLY A 18 -15.18 -0.93 8.80
N ASN A 19 -13.89 -0.83 9.15
CA ASN A 19 -13.09 -1.92 9.71
C ASN A 19 -12.38 -1.47 11.00
N GLN A 20 -13.14 -0.94 11.96
CA GLN A 20 -12.61 -0.33 13.19
C GLN A 20 -11.88 -1.30 14.13
N GLU A 21 -12.06 -2.62 13.95
CA GLU A 21 -11.34 -3.66 14.68
C GLU A 21 -9.89 -3.82 14.20
N HIS A 22 -9.60 -3.43 12.96
CA HIS A 22 -8.27 -3.45 12.37
C HIS A 22 -7.54 -2.12 12.63
N ARG A 23 -7.22 -1.89 13.92
CA ARG A 23 -6.39 -0.77 14.37
C ARG A 23 -4.92 -1.03 14.06
N GLY A 24 -4.15 0.00 13.73
CA GLY A 24 -2.76 -0.21 13.36
C GLY A 24 -2.57 -0.54 11.89
N GLY A 25 -1.31 -0.72 11.53
CA GLY A 25 -0.92 -1.46 10.34
C GLY A 25 -1.17 -0.75 9.02
N VAL A 26 -1.17 -1.54 7.95
CA VAL A 26 -1.18 -1.07 6.57
C VAL A 26 -2.35 -1.66 5.80
N VAL A 27 -3.05 -0.80 5.08
CA VAL A 27 -4.09 -1.18 4.12
C VAL A 27 -3.44 -1.42 2.77
N LEU A 28 -3.69 -2.58 2.18
CA LEU A 28 -3.09 -2.99 0.91
C LEU A 28 -4.10 -2.78 -0.22
N VAL A 29 -3.70 -1.99 -1.22
CA VAL A 29 -4.50 -1.58 -2.37
C VAL A 29 -3.83 -2.07 -3.64
N TRP A 30 -4.59 -2.72 -4.50
CA TRP A 30 -4.15 -3.20 -5.81
C TRP A 30 -5.20 -2.87 -6.86
N GLN A 31 -4.79 -2.34 -8.01
CA GLN A 31 -5.70 -1.90 -9.08
C GLN A 31 -6.85 -1.01 -8.59
N GLY A 32 -6.58 -0.13 -7.61
CA GLY A 32 -7.56 0.80 -7.04
C GLY A 32 -8.53 0.20 -6.01
N SER A 33 -8.40 -1.07 -5.64
CA SER A 33 -9.25 -1.74 -4.64
C SER A 33 -8.45 -2.26 -3.46
N VAL A 34 -8.99 -2.13 -2.24
CA VAL A 34 -8.39 -2.76 -1.05
C VAL A 34 -8.54 -4.27 -1.18
N TYR A 35 -7.42 -5.00 -1.19
CA TYR A 35 -7.44 -6.46 -1.19
C TYR A 35 -7.10 -7.06 0.18
N GLY A 36 -6.54 -6.26 1.09
CA GLY A 36 -6.22 -6.75 2.43
C GLY A 36 -5.72 -5.68 3.40
N TRP A 37 -5.49 -6.11 4.63
CA TRP A 37 -4.85 -5.33 5.68
C TRP A 37 -3.87 -6.21 6.44
N LYS A 38 -2.79 -5.61 6.92
CA LYS A 38 -1.79 -6.26 7.77
C LYS A 38 -1.49 -5.39 8.97
N ASN A 39 -1.24 -6.03 10.12
CA ASN A 39 -0.85 -5.33 11.34
C ASN A 39 0.51 -4.61 11.24
N SER A 40 1.37 -5.02 10.30
CA SER A 40 2.63 -4.34 9.97
C SER A 40 3.01 -4.57 8.51
N LEU A 41 3.77 -3.64 7.94
CA LEU A 41 4.39 -3.79 6.62
C LEU A 41 5.49 -4.88 6.74
N ARG A 42 5.30 -6.02 6.05
CA ARG A 42 6.25 -7.15 6.04
C ARG A 42 7.12 -7.09 4.78
N ASP A 43 8.08 -8.01 4.67
CA ASP A 43 8.94 -8.14 3.49
C ASP A 43 8.15 -8.11 2.18
N ALA A 44 8.55 -7.19 1.30
CA ALA A 44 7.94 -6.96 -0.02
C ALA A 44 8.02 -8.21 -0.91
N GLY A 45 8.98 -9.11 -0.67
CA GLY A 45 9.17 -10.34 -1.45
C GLY A 45 7.99 -11.31 -1.44
N HIS A 46 7.03 -11.13 -0.52
CA HIS A 46 5.79 -11.89 -0.49
C HIS A 46 4.60 -11.14 -1.11
N GLU A 47 4.80 -9.92 -1.58
CA GLU A 47 3.79 -9.14 -2.29
C GLU A 47 4.01 -9.17 -3.80
N ARG A 48 2.90 -9.00 -4.53
CA ARG A 48 2.94 -8.77 -5.96
C ARG A 48 3.48 -7.36 -6.25
N PRO A 49 4.34 -7.19 -7.28
CA PRO A 49 4.74 -5.88 -7.75
C PRO A 49 3.52 -4.99 -8.07
N GLY A 50 3.61 -3.69 -7.75
CA GLY A 50 2.55 -2.72 -7.99
C GLY A 50 1.43 -2.69 -6.94
N VAL A 51 1.56 -3.44 -5.84
CA VAL A 51 0.74 -3.26 -4.64
C VAL A 51 1.11 -1.96 -3.94
N TYR A 52 0.11 -1.21 -3.50
CA TYR A 52 0.28 -0.06 -2.63
C TYR A 52 -0.09 -0.40 -1.20
N ALA A 53 0.77 -0.06 -0.24
CA ALA A 53 0.47 -0.12 1.18
C ALA A 53 0.27 1.29 1.73
N VAL A 54 -0.81 1.52 2.46
CA VAL A 54 -1.12 2.80 3.10
C VAL A 54 -1.15 2.63 4.61
N ASP A 55 -0.24 3.28 5.31
CA ASP A 55 -0.17 3.23 6.78
C ASP A 55 -1.21 4.15 7.45
N GLU A 56 -1.22 4.19 8.79
CA GLU A 56 -2.15 5.02 9.57
C GLU A 56 -1.88 6.52 9.43
N ALA A 57 -0.63 6.91 9.20
CA ALA A 57 -0.25 8.29 8.95
C ALA A 57 -0.60 8.74 7.51
N GLY A 58 -1.03 7.81 6.65
CA GLY A 58 -1.32 8.06 5.25
C GLY A 58 -0.07 8.05 4.36
N GLN A 59 1.07 7.55 4.86
CA GLN A 59 2.22 7.29 4.01
C GLN A 59 1.88 6.13 3.07
N VAL A 60 2.23 6.31 1.81
CA VAL A 60 1.98 5.32 0.75
C VAL A 60 3.32 4.70 0.35
N PHE A 61 3.36 3.38 0.32
CA PHE A 61 4.49 2.59 -0.13
C PHE A 61 4.06 1.76 -1.33
N ILE A 62 4.89 1.67 -2.36
CA ILE A 62 4.68 0.78 -3.49
C ILE A 62 5.66 -0.40 -3.39
N ALA A 63 5.14 -1.60 -3.63
CA ALA A 63 5.93 -2.81 -3.76
C ALA A 63 6.60 -2.78 -5.15
N GLU A 64 7.87 -2.36 -5.21
CA GLU A 64 8.65 -2.35 -6.45
C GLU A 64 9.38 -3.68 -6.62
N GLY A 65 9.23 -4.29 -7.80
CA GLY A 65 9.87 -5.53 -8.19
C GLY A 65 10.01 -5.58 -9.71
N ASP A 66 10.89 -6.45 -10.20
CA ASP A 66 11.15 -6.58 -11.63
C ASP A 66 9.98 -7.24 -12.38
N ASP A 67 9.46 -8.36 -11.87
CA ASP A 67 8.42 -9.14 -12.56
C ASP A 67 7.59 -9.96 -11.54
N ASP A 68 6.37 -10.36 -11.92
CA ASP A 68 5.39 -11.01 -11.02
C ASP A 68 5.92 -12.35 -10.44
N ASP A 69 6.86 -12.98 -11.16
CA ASP A 69 7.50 -14.26 -10.80
C ASP A 69 8.53 -14.13 -9.66
N ASN A 70 9.15 -12.95 -9.51
CA ASN A 70 10.21 -12.69 -8.52
C ASN A 70 9.73 -11.91 -7.29
N GLY A 71 8.47 -11.47 -7.25
CA GLY A 71 7.91 -10.66 -6.17
C GLY A 71 8.51 -9.26 -6.11
N ALA A 72 8.02 -8.44 -5.18
CA ALA A 72 8.62 -7.12 -4.95
C ALA A 72 9.94 -7.23 -4.18
N LYS A 73 10.98 -6.51 -4.65
CA LYS A 73 12.30 -6.48 -4.02
C LYS A 73 12.29 -5.62 -2.77
N CYS A 74 11.60 -4.48 -2.82
CA CYS A 74 11.55 -3.51 -1.73
C CYS A 74 10.21 -2.76 -1.71
N TRP A 75 9.89 -2.18 -0.56
CA TRP A 75 8.88 -1.12 -0.45
C TRP A 75 9.54 0.23 -0.70
N VAL A 76 8.95 1.03 -1.58
CA VAL A 76 9.42 2.39 -1.87
C VAL A 76 8.33 3.40 -1.52
N ALA A 77 8.69 4.45 -0.79
CA ALA A 77 7.75 5.49 -0.43
C ALA A 77 7.32 6.27 -1.69
N ALA A 78 6.02 6.26 -1.98
CA ALA A 78 5.46 6.91 -3.16
C ALA A 78 5.49 8.45 -3.06
N ASP A 79 5.68 9.00 -1.85
CA ASP A 79 5.86 10.44 -1.58
C ASP A 79 7.19 10.98 -2.15
N SER A 80 8.20 10.11 -2.22
CA SER A 80 9.57 10.44 -2.66
C SER A 80 9.88 10.06 -4.10
N ALA A 81 8.92 9.52 -4.88
CA ALA A 81 9.09 9.28 -6.31
C ALA A 81 8.95 10.62 -7.10
N SER A 82 9.80 11.57 -6.73
CA SER A 82 10.14 12.74 -7.53
C SER A 82 11.57 12.53 -8.00
N THR A 83 11.79 11.76 -9.08
CA THR A 83 12.90 11.91 -10.06
C THR A 83 12.70 10.89 -11.17
#